data_AF-A0A7Z7NR44-F1
#
_entry.id   AF-A0A7Z7NR44-F1
#
_cell.length_a   1.000
_cell.length_b   1.000
_cell.length_c   1.000
_cell.angle_alpha   90.00
_cell.angle_beta   90.00
_cell.angle_gamma   90.00
#
_symmetry.space_group_name_H-M   'P 1'
#
loop_
_entity.id
_entity.type
_entity.pdbx_description
1 polymer ?
#
loop_
_entity_poly.entity_id
_entity_poly.type
_entity_poly.pdbx_seq_one_letter_code
_entity_poly.pdbx_strand_id
1 'polypeptide(L)'
;MKQYPHTEKTYGIVVTEGTGNEELNEKRAFLELADPDNIVFLSVIPHDITARADWKEIESAFSAFPRRGIDVESVTADQIEHLAEMITVLRVGR
;
A
#
# COMPACT_ATOMS: atom_id res chain seq x y z
N MET A 1 9.75 7.60 -8.52
CA MET A 1 9.60 6.37 -7.73
C MET A 1 10.78 6.26 -6.82
N LYS A 2 10.53 6.16 -5.52
CA LYS A 2 11.54 5.91 -4.50
C LYS A 2 12.14 4.52 -4.76
N GLN A 3 13.43 4.36 -4.47
CA GLN A 3 14.05 3.04 -4.52
C GLN A 3 13.81 2.35 -3.18
N TYR A 4 13.30 1.12 -3.22
CA TYR A 4 13.10 0.29 -2.04
C TYR A 4 14.28 -0.69 -1.93
N PRO A 5 15.11 -0.60 -0.88
CA PRO A 5 16.24 -1.50 -0.72
C PRO A 5 15.75 -2.94 -0.56
N HIS A 6 16.39 -3.91 -1.24
CA HIS A 6 16.08 -5.34 -1.09
C HIS A 6 16.31 -5.87 0.33
N THR A 7 17.03 -5.13 1.18
CA THR A 7 17.24 -5.46 2.59
C THR A 7 16.02 -5.20 3.46
N GLU A 8 15.00 -4.50 2.95
CA GLU A 8 13.80 -4.09 3.69
C GLU A 8 12.56 -4.78 3.14
N LYS A 9 11.74 -5.35 4.02
CA LYS A 9 10.43 -5.92 3.66
C LYS A 9 9.44 -4.80 3.39
N THR A 10 9.42 -4.34 2.16
CA THR A 10 8.48 -3.31 1.71
C THR A 10 7.24 -3.94 1.09
N TYR A 11 6.07 -3.47 1.53
CA TYR A 11 4.78 -3.90 0.99
C TYR A 11 4.05 -2.73 0.33
N GLY A 12 3.68 -2.90 -0.94
CA GLY A 12 2.85 -1.96 -1.69
C GLY A 12 1.38 -2.29 -1.51
N ILE A 13 0.57 -1.36 -1.01
CA ILE A 13 -0.88 -1.50 -0.89
C ILE A 13 -1.53 -0.69 -2.00
N VAL A 14 -2.12 -1.37 -2.98
CA VAL A 14 -2.92 -0.68 -3.99
C VAL A 14 -4.26 -0.33 -3.38
N VAL A 15 -4.62 0.96 -3.37
CA VAL A 15 -5.93 1.41 -2.91
C VAL A 15 -6.53 2.30 -3.99
N THR A 16 -7.74 1.95 -4.39
CA THR A 16 -8.50 2.67 -5.42
C THR A 16 -9.76 3.29 -4.80
N GLU A 17 -10.54 4.03 -5.59
CA GLU A 17 -11.86 4.51 -5.15
C GLU A 17 -12.81 3.35 -4.78
N GLY A 18 -12.70 2.21 -5.47
CA GLY A 18 -13.52 1.03 -5.21
C GLY A 18 -13.05 0.18 -4.02
N THR A 19 -11.89 0.48 -3.43
CA THR A 19 -11.35 -0.29 -2.31
C THR A 19 -12.14 -0.01 -1.04
N GLY A 20 -12.97 -0.97 -0.64
CA GLY A 20 -13.79 -0.91 0.56
C GLY A 20 -13.07 -1.40 1.83
N ASN A 21 -13.76 -1.26 2.96
CA ASN A 21 -13.23 -1.61 4.29
C ASN A 21 -12.91 -3.11 4.45
N GLU A 22 -13.65 -3.99 3.78
CA GLU A 22 -13.39 -5.43 3.81
C GLU A 22 -12.03 -5.76 3.19
N GLU A 23 -11.77 -5.28 1.98
CA GLU A 23 -10.48 -5.46 1.29
C GLU A 23 -9.33 -4.84 2.10
N LEU A 24 -9.54 -3.66 2.72
CA LEU A 24 -8.54 -3.05 3.60
C LEU A 24 -8.26 -3.92 4.83
N ASN A 25 -9.28 -4.53 5.44
CA ASN A 25 -9.11 -5.42 6.59
C ASN A 25 -8.36 -6.71 6.21
N GLU A 26 -8.60 -7.27 5.03
CA GLU A 26 -7.85 -8.44 4.54
C GLU A 26 -6.36 -8.11 4.37
N LYS A 27 -6.05 -6.99 3.72
CA LYS A 27 -4.66 -6.52 3.56
C LYS A 27 -4.02 -6.25 4.92
N ARG A 28 -4.79 -5.73 5.87
CA ARG A 28 -4.35 -5.48 7.24
C ARG A 28 -3.97 -6.77 7.96
N ALA A 29 -4.85 -7.78 7.91
CA ALA A 29 -4.60 -9.08 8.54
C ALA A 29 -3.36 -9.77 7.94
N PHE A 30 -3.15 -9.64 6.63
CA PHE A 30 -1.95 -10.13 5.99
C PHE A 30 -0.68 -9.42 6.49
N LEU A 31 -0.71 -8.08 6.61
CA LEU A 31 0.44 -7.29 7.06
C LEU A 31 0.81 -7.53 8.52
N GLU A 32 -0.18 -7.78 9.37
CA GLU A 32 0.05 -8.14 10.78
C GLU A 32 0.89 -9.43 10.92
N LEU A 33 0.67 -10.41 10.02
CA LEU A 33 1.45 -11.64 9.98
C LEU A 33 2.80 -11.47 9.27
N ALA A 34 2.90 -10.51 8.36
CA ALA A 34 4.08 -10.31 7.50
C ALA A 34 5.22 -9.53 8.18
N ASP A 35 4.91 -8.74 9.21
CA ASP A 35 5.87 -7.91 9.98
C ASP A 35 6.71 -7.01 9.03
N PRO A 36 6.06 -6.04 8.35
CA PRO A 36 6.68 -5.20 7.33
C PRO A 36 7.68 -4.19 7.91
N ASP A 37 8.75 -3.90 7.16
CA ASP A 37 9.63 -2.79 7.50
C ASP A 37 9.04 -1.46 7.01
N ASN A 38 8.48 -1.45 5.79
CA ASN A 38 7.83 -0.29 5.19
C ASN A 38 6.50 -0.69 4.55
N ILE A 39 5.55 0.24 4.55
CA ILE A 39 4.32 0.16 3.76
C ILE A 39 4.27 1.35 2.81
N VAL A 40 3.85 1.09 1.57
CA VAL A 40 3.68 2.11 0.54
C VAL A 40 2.27 2.03 0.01
N PHE A 41 1.48 3.07 0.18
CA PHE A 41 0.20 3.17 -0.50
C PHE A 41 0.40 3.61 -1.95
N LEU A 42 -0.05 2.77 -2.88
CA LEU A 42 0.06 3.01 -4.31
C LEU A 42 -1.25 3.64 -4.79
N SER A 43 -1.20 4.95 -5.00
CA SER A 43 -2.28 5.76 -5.51
C SER A 43 -2.31 5.69 -7.04
N VAL A 44 -3.29 4.97 -7.59
CA VAL A 44 -3.32 4.70 -9.03
C VAL A 44 -3.96 5.86 -9.79
N ILE A 45 -3.17 6.57 -10.60
CA ILE A 45 -3.61 7.70 -11.43
C ILE A 45 -4.78 7.27 -12.33
N PRO A 46 -5.85 8.08 -12.46
CA PRO A 46 -5.98 9.47 -12.00
C PRO A 46 -6.40 9.65 -10.53
N HIS A 47 -6.57 8.57 -9.77
CA HIS A 47 -7.08 8.65 -8.42
C HIS A 47 -5.95 8.99 -7.42
N ASP A 48 -6.21 9.98 -6.59
CA ASP A 48 -5.39 10.32 -5.42
C ASP A 48 -6.02 9.71 -4.17
N ILE A 49 -5.36 8.71 -3.58
CA ILE A 49 -5.78 8.04 -2.35
C ILE A 49 -5.88 9.03 -1.18
N THR A 50 -5.02 10.05 -1.15
CA THR A 50 -5.00 11.04 -0.06
C THR A 50 -6.20 11.98 -0.11
N ALA A 51 -6.88 12.04 -1.26
CA ALA A 51 -8.11 12.80 -1.44
C ALA A 51 -9.37 12.03 -0.99
N ARG A 52 -9.26 10.75 -0.61
CA ARG A 52 -10.39 9.99 -0.06
C ARG A 52 -10.83 10.59 1.28
N ALA A 53 -12.14 10.62 1.52
CA ALA A 53 -12.71 11.16 2.76
C ALA A 53 -12.25 10.39 4.00
N ASP A 54 -12.01 9.08 3.86
CA ASP A 54 -11.58 8.15 4.91
C ASP A 54 -10.05 7.98 4.98
N TRP A 55 -9.26 8.74 4.19
CA TRP A 55 -7.80 8.55 4.11
C TRP A 55 -7.11 8.55 5.48
N LYS A 56 -7.47 9.47 6.38
CA LYS A 56 -6.87 9.53 7.73
C LYS A 56 -7.16 8.28 8.56
N GLU A 57 -8.33 7.68 8.37
CA GLU A 57 -8.70 6.44 9.06
C GLU A 57 -7.89 5.27 8.51
N ILE A 58 -7.71 5.21 7.18
CA ILE A 58 -6.84 4.24 6.51
C ILE A 58 -5.41 4.40 7.01
N GLU A 59 -4.80 5.57 6.86
CA GLU A 59 -3.42 5.83 7.28
C GLU A 59 -3.18 5.43 8.74
N SER A 60 -4.07 5.84 9.63
CA SER A 60 -4.02 5.48 11.06
C SER A 60 -4.09 3.97 11.27
N ALA A 61 -5.02 3.28 10.59
CA ALA A 61 -5.20 1.84 10.71
C ALA A 61 -3.95 1.06 10.30
N PHE A 62 -3.16 1.54 9.35
CA PHE A 62 -1.94 0.88 8.89
C PHE A 62 -0.66 1.35 9.60
N SER A 63 -0.68 2.51 10.26
CA SER A 63 0.51 3.13 10.88
C SER A 63 1.19 2.31 11.97
N ALA A 64 0.48 1.33 12.54
CA ALA A 64 0.99 0.47 13.61
C ALA A 64 1.84 -0.71 13.10
N PHE A 65 1.80 -1.04 11.80
CA PHE A 65 2.48 -2.22 11.26
C PHE A 65 3.94 -1.99 10.88
N PRO A 66 4.29 -0.96 10.09
CA PRO A 66 5.64 -0.85 9.56
C PRO A 66 6.60 -0.32 10.62
N ARG A 67 7.79 -0.90 10.67
CA ARG A 67 8.85 -0.48 11.62
C ARG A 67 9.42 0.89 11.32
N ARG A 68 9.43 1.29 10.05
CA ARG A 68 10.09 2.51 9.56
C ARG A 68 9.11 3.57 9.14
N GLY A 69 8.01 3.19 8.52
CA GLY A 69 6.93 4.14 8.21
C GLY A 69 6.04 3.74 7.05
N ILE A 70 5.17 4.70 6.73
CA ILE A 70 4.23 4.66 5.62
C ILE A 70 4.63 5.74 4.62
N ASP A 71 4.66 5.39 3.34
CA ASP A 71 4.75 6.33 2.23
C ASP A 71 3.49 6.24 1.36
N VAL A 72 3.25 7.28 0.56
CA VAL A 72 2.25 7.28 -0.52
C VAL A 72 2.95 7.61 -1.83
N GLU A 73 2.76 6.80 -2.86
CA GLU A 73 3.25 7.08 -4.21
C GLU A 73 2.11 7.10 -5.23
N SER A 74 2.08 8.15 -6.05
CA SER A 74 1.21 8.21 -7.23
C SER A 74 1.84 7.44 -8.38
N VAL A 75 1.15 6.42 -8.88
CA VAL A 75 1.66 5.50 -9.89
C VAL A 75 0.63 5.21 -10.99
N THR A 76 1.10 4.81 -12.17
CA THR A 76 0.27 4.21 -13.22
C THR A 76 0.13 2.71 -13.02
N ALA A 77 -0.83 2.08 -13.71
CA ALA A 77 -0.97 0.61 -13.69
C ALA A 77 0.31 -0.12 -14.11
N ASP A 78 0.99 0.37 -15.16
CA ASP A 78 2.25 -0.22 -15.64
C ASP A 78 3.37 -0.11 -14.59
N GLN A 79 3.41 0.99 -13.82
CA GLN A 79 4.39 1.15 -12.74
C GLN A 79 4.14 0.19 -11.57
N ILE A 80 2.89 -0.24 -11.34
CA ILE A 80 2.59 -1.26 -10.32
C ILE A 80 3.17 -2.62 -10.71
N GLU A 81 3.15 -2.97 -12.00
CA GLU A 81 3.79 -4.19 -12.49
C GLU A 81 5.29 -4.16 -12.25
N HIS A 82 5.95 -3.04 -12.57
CA HIS A 82 7.38 -2.88 -12.30
C HIS A 82 7.70 -2.87 -10.80
N LEU A 83 6.85 -2.27 -9.96
CA LEU A 83 7.02 -2.30 -8.51
C LEU A 83 6.90 -3.72 -7.94
N ALA A 84 6.02 -4.56 -8.50
CA ALA A 84 5.84 -5.94 -8.07
C ALA A 84 7.09 -6.81 -8.29
N GLU A 85 8.04 -6.39 -9.11
CA GLU A 85 9.35 -7.05 -9.26
C GLU A 85 10.31 -6.73 -8.08
N MET A 86 10.07 -5.63 -7.36
CA MET A 86 10.96 -5.13 -6.30
C MET A 86 10.37 -5.29 -4.89
N ILE A 87 9.06 -5.13 -4.75
CA ILE A 87 8.33 -5.14 -3.48
C ILE A 87 7.12 -6.08 -3.56
N THR A 88 6.61 -6.52 -2.41
CA THR A 88 5.38 -7.33 -2.41
C THR A 88 4.16 -6.41 -2.55
N VAL A 89 3.46 -6.49 -3.67
CA VAL A 89 2.28 -5.66 -3.93
C VAL A 89 1.00 -6.43 -3.59
N LEU A 90 0.23 -5.91 -2.65
CA LEU A 90 -1.10 -6.39 -2.28
C LEU A 90 -2.15 -5.75 -3.19
N ARG A 91 -2.51 -6.51 -4.25
CA ARG A 91 -3.53 -6.12 -5.23
C ARG A 91 -4.93 -6.55 -4.77
N VAL A 92 -5.94 -6.01 -5.45
CA VAL A 92 -7.36 -6.34 -5.24
C VAL A 92 -7.56 -7.85 -5.41
N GLY A 93 -8.19 -8.49 -4.42
CA GLY A 93 -8.68 -9.86 -4.53
C GLY A 93 -9.75 -9.93 -5.61
N ARG A 94 -9.59 -10.86 -6.55
CA ARG A 94 -10.56 -11.11 -7.63
C ARG A 94 -11.54 -12.19 -7.22
#